data_AF-K0XAH4-F1
#
_entry.id   AF-K0XAH4-F1
#
_cell.length_a   1.000
_cell.length_b   1.000
_cell.length_c   1.000
_cell.angle_alpha   90.00
_cell.angle_beta   90.00
_cell.angle_gamma   90.00
#
_symmetry.space_group_name_H-M   'P 1'
#
loop_
_entity.id
_entity.type
_entity.pdbx_description
1 polymer ?
#
loop_
_entity_poly.entity_id
_entity_poly.type
_entity_poly.pdbx_seq_one_letter_code
_entity_poly.pdbx_strand_id
1 'polypeptide(L)'
;MRILKPFMLLAVIGVLYSCAAVPLQTYRNGYIMDKNNVVVGYYSNGHVLDLEKNIIGYYANGYIYDTRHEVIGNYVNGYIKNLKLK
;
A
#
# COMPACT_ATOMS: atom_id res chain seq x y z
N MET A 1 -30.90 25.96 -29.96
CA MET A 1 -30.71 24.97 -28.88
C MET A 1 -29.91 23.79 -29.42
N ARG A 2 -28.62 23.67 -29.08
CA ARG A 2 -27.81 22.47 -29.39
C ARG A 2 -27.55 21.74 -28.08
N ILE A 3 -28.30 20.66 -27.86
CA ILE A 3 -28.14 19.76 -26.72
C ILE A 3 -26.89 18.93 -26.97
N LEU A 4 -25.75 19.45 -26.54
CA LEU A 4 -24.44 18.81 -26.67
C LEU A 4 -23.92 18.38 -25.29
N LYS A 5 -24.76 17.77 -24.44
CA LYS A 5 -24.43 17.51 -23.03
C LYS A 5 -25.12 16.25 -22.46
N PRO A 6 -24.79 15.04 -22.96
CA PRO A 6 -24.73 13.94 -21.98
C PRO A 6 -23.53 12.98 -22.16
N PHE A 7 -23.01 12.80 -23.37
CA PHE A 7 -21.99 11.77 -23.65
C PHE A 7 -20.58 12.12 -23.10
N MET A 8 -20.21 13.40 -23.14
CA MET A 8 -18.90 13.84 -22.66
C MET A 8 -18.78 13.82 -21.12
N LEU A 9 -19.92 13.86 -20.41
CA LEU A 9 -19.96 13.83 -18.94
C LEU A 9 -19.79 12.39 -18.40
N LEU A 10 -20.32 11.40 -19.12
CA LEU A 10 -20.18 9.97 -18.77
C LEU A 10 -18.73 9.47 -18.89
N ALA A 11 -17.97 9.98 -19.87
CA ALA A 11 -16.56 9.61 -20.05
C ALA A 11 -15.66 10.11 -18.90
N VAL A 12 -15.94 11.29 -18.35
CA VAL A 12 -15.17 11.86 -17.22
C VAL A 12 -15.40 11.07 -15.93
N ILE A 13 -16.62 10.56 -15.71
CA ILE A 13 -16.94 9.71 -14.55
C ILE A 13 -16.26 8.35 -14.67
N GLY A 14 -16.20 7.75 -15.87
CA GLY A 14 -15.51 6.48 -16.10
C GLY A 14 -14.00 6.51 -15.83
N VAL A 15 -13.33 7.63 -16.12
CA VAL A 15 -11.90 7.82 -15.85
C VAL A 15 -11.62 7.97 -14.34
N LEU A 16 -12.51 8.62 -13.59
CA LEU A 16 -12.38 8.78 -12.13
C LEU A 16 -12.51 7.45 -11.35
N TYR A 17 -13.25 6.47 -11.88
CA TYR A 17 -13.39 5.13 -11.28
C TYR A 17 -12.23 4.19 -11.54
N SER A 18 -11.27 4.57 -12.39
CA SER A 18 -10.06 3.79 -12.64
C SER A 18 -8.89 4.15 -11.70
N CYS A 19 -9.20 4.72 -10.53
CA CYS A 19 -8.26 4.74 -9.41
C CYS A 19 -8.15 3.30 -8.89
N ALA A 20 -7.32 2.50 -9.54
CA ALA A 20 -7.01 1.14 -9.16
C ALA A 20 -6.76 1.11 -7.65
N ALA A 21 -7.60 0.38 -6.91
CA ALA A 21 -7.49 0.24 -5.48
C ALA A 21 -6.12 -0.38 -5.16
N VAL A 22 -5.14 0.47 -4.85
CA VAL A 22 -3.83 0.03 -4.39
C VAL A 22 -4.09 -0.81 -3.14
N PRO A 23 -3.59 -2.05 -3.05
CA PRO A 23 -3.76 -2.85 -1.85
C PRO A 23 -3.23 -2.04 -0.66
N LEU A 24 -4.15 -1.56 0.16
CA LEU A 24 -3.86 -0.61 1.23
C LEU A 24 -3.47 -1.40 2.46
N GLN A 25 -2.17 -1.58 2.65
CA GLN A 25 -1.64 -2.09 3.90
C GLN A 25 -1.46 -0.94 4.89
N THR A 26 -1.73 -1.21 6.17
CA THR A 26 -1.58 -0.24 7.25
C THR A 26 -0.65 -0.76 8.33
N TYR A 27 0.03 0.14 9.01
CA TYR A 27 0.79 -0.16 10.20
C TYR A 27 0.12 0.47 11.41
N ARG A 28 -0.16 -0.32 12.45
CA ARG A 28 -0.59 0.19 13.77
C ARG A 28 0.08 -0.62 14.88
N ASN A 29 0.79 0.07 15.76
CA ASN A 29 1.35 -0.47 17.01
C ASN A 29 2.12 -1.81 16.84
N GLY A 30 3.02 -1.89 15.86
CA GLY A 30 3.78 -3.11 15.58
C GLY A 30 3.12 -4.09 14.60
N TYR A 31 1.86 -3.91 14.24
CA TYR A 31 1.12 -4.80 13.33
C TYR A 31 1.02 -4.21 11.94
N ILE A 32 1.31 -5.02 10.93
CA ILE A 32 1.05 -4.72 9.52
C ILE A 32 -0.25 -5.45 9.16
N MET A 33 -1.24 -4.70 8.69
CA MET A 33 -2.55 -5.21 8.33
C MET A 33 -2.86 -5.00 6.87
N ASP A 34 -3.62 -5.91 6.28
CA ASP A 34 -4.20 -5.74 4.95
C ASP A 34 -5.41 -4.79 4.97
N LYS A 35 -6.05 -4.63 3.80
CA LYS A 35 -7.24 -3.79 3.62
C LYS A 35 -8.46 -4.24 4.45
N ASN A 36 -8.48 -5.48 4.90
CA ASN A 36 -9.55 -6.08 5.69
C ASN A 36 -9.25 -6.05 7.20
N ASN A 37 -8.17 -5.37 7.61
CA ASN A 37 -7.65 -5.35 8.98
C ASN A 37 -7.15 -6.73 9.48
N VAL A 38 -6.80 -7.64 8.58
CA VAL A 38 -6.16 -8.91 8.93
C VAL A 38 -4.66 -8.66 9.08
N VAL A 39 -4.06 -9.18 10.16
CA VAL A 39 -2.61 -9.10 10.37
C VAL A 39 -1.91 -9.95 9.32
N VAL A 40 -0.99 -9.35 8.57
CA VAL A 40 -0.20 -9.99 7.52
C VAL A 40 1.31 -9.93 7.77
N GLY A 41 1.71 -9.30 8.87
CA GLY A 41 3.10 -9.22 9.29
C GLY A 41 3.26 -8.30 10.50
N TYR A 42 4.50 -8.13 10.91
CA TYR A 42 4.84 -7.28 12.05
C TYR A 42 5.99 -6.35 11.71
N TYR A 43 6.10 -5.29 12.49
CA TYR A 43 7.27 -4.42 12.51
C TYR A 43 7.78 -4.31 13.94
N SER A 44 9.10 -4.48 14.13
CA SER A 44 9.74 -4.34 15.42
C SER A 44 11.19 -3.91 15.26
N ASN A 45 11.57 -2.81 15.92
CA ASN A 45 12.97 -2.33 16.00
C ASN A 45 13.67 -2.26 14.63
N GLY A 46 13.02 -1.69 13.60
CA GLY A 46 13.59 -1.59 12.25
C GLY A 46 13.39 -2.83 11.38
N HIS A 47 12.90 -3.95 11.91
CA HIS A 47 12.68 -5.19 11.16
C HIS A 47 11.23 -5.34 10.74
N VAL A 48 11.02 -5.80 9.51
CA VAL A 48 9.73 -6.28 9.01
C VAL A 48 9.74 -7.80 9.11
N LEU A 49 8.71 -8.34 9.75
CA LEU A 49 8.59 -9.75 10.08
C LEU A 49 7.35 -10.35 9.41
N ASP A 50 7.45 -11.63 9.02
CA ASP A 50 6.29 -12.42 8.63
C ASP A 50 5.45 -12.87 9.84
N LEU A 51 4.42 -13.68 9.61
CA LEU A 51 3.54 -14.19 10.67
C LEU A 51 4.25 -15.15 11.64
N GLU A 52 5.33 -15.79 11.20
CA GLU A 52 6.17 -16.71 11.98
C GLU A 52 7.29 -15.98 12.75
N LYS A 53 7.38 -14.65 12.62
CA LYS A 53 8.41 -13.77 13.20
C LYS A 53 9.80 -13.91 12.55
N ASN A 54 9.89 -14.43 11.33
CA ASN A 54 11.12 -14.38 10.55
C ASN A 54 11.32 -12.99 9.94
N ILE A 55 12.57 -12.54 9.82
CA ILE A 55 12.90 -11.27 9.19
C ILE A 55 12.76 -11.42 7.67
N ILE A 56 11.85 -10.63 7.09
CA ILE A 56 11.59 -10.59 5.64
C ILE A 56 11.99 -9.24 5.01
N GLY A 57 12.41 -8.29 5.83
CA GLY A 57 12.85 -6.99 5.35
C GLY A 57 13.16 -6.03 6.49
N TYR A 58 13.44 -4.79 6.09
CA TYR A 58 13.82 -3.72 7.01
C TYR A 58 13.01 -2.47 6.72
N TYR A 59 12.84 -1.63 7.73
CA TYR A 59 12.26 -0.31 7.57
C TYR A 59 13.22 0.75 8.11
N ALA A 60 13.49 1.77 7.30
CA ALA A 60 14.29 2.92 7.69
C ALA A 60 13.87 4.17 6.90
N ASN A 61 13.79 5.32 7.57
CA ASN A 61 13.57 6.63 6.95
C ASN A 61 12.35 6.70 6.00
N GLY A 62 11.26 6.01 6.31
CA GLY A 62 10.06 5.99 5.47
C GLY A 62 10.08 4.95 4.34
N TYR A 63 11.18 4.20 4.17
CA TYR A 63 11.33 3.17 3.16
C TYR A 63 11.29 1.77 3.76
N ILE A 64 10.73 0.84 3.00
CA ILE A 64 10.71 -0.59 3.31
C ILE A 64 11.63 -1.28 2.31
N TYR A 65 12.56 -2.05 2.84
CA TYR A 65 13.59 -2.76 2.12
C TYR A 65 13.34 -4.26 2.21
N ASP A 66 13.67 -5.01 1.16
CA ASP A 66 13.81 -6.46 1.26
C ASP A 66 15.11 -6.83 2.01
N THR A 67 15.35 -8.13 2.18
CA THR A 67 16.56 -8.64 2.84
C THR A 67 17.86 -8.33 2.07
N ARG A 68 17.76 -7.92 0.81
CA ARG A 68 18.89 -7.49 -0.03
C ARG A 68 19.09 -5.97 -0.02
N HIS A 69 18.35 -5.23 0.80
CA HIS A 69 18.37 -3.77 0.88
C HIS A 69 17.86 -3.05 -0.38
N GLU A 70 17.01 -3.71 -1.19
CA GLU A 70 16.29 -3.05 -2.27
C GLU A 70 14.99 -2.45 -1.76
N VAL A 71 14.67 -1.23 -2.16
CA VAL A 71 13.40 -0.57 -1.77
C VAL A 71 12.23 -1.29 -2.42
N ILE A 72 11.39 -1.92 -1.60
CA ILE A 72 10.18 -2.63 -2.03
C ILE A 72 8.91 -1.89 -1.68
N GLY A 73 8.94 -0.85 -0.83
CA GLY A 73 7.76 -0.08 -0.48
C GLY A 73 8.09 1.18 0.30
N ASN A 74 7.07 2.01 0.54
CA ASN A 74 7.20 3.22 1.34
C ASN A 74 6.13 3.26 2.42
N TYR A 75 6.50 3.75 3.60
CA TYR A 75 5.58 4.02 4.69
C TYR A 75 5.30 5.52 4.78
N VAL A 76 4.02 5.91 4.73
CA VAL A 76 3.58 7.30 4.81
C VAL A 76 2.30 7.37 5.61
N ASN A 77 2.31 8.10 6.73
CA ASN A 77 1.13 8.41 7.56
C ASN A 77 0.30 7.18 7.96
N GLY A 78 0.94 6.09 8.40
CA GLY A 78 0.25 4.86 8.79
C GLY A 78 -0.02 3.88 7.65
N TYR A 79 0.29 4.25 6.40
CA TYR A 79 0.02 3.44 5.21
C TYR A 79 1.31 2.93 4.57
N ILE A 80 1.28 1.70 4.08
CA ILE A 80 2.31 1.14 3.22
C ILE A 80 1.86 1.28 1.77
N LYS A 81 2.70 1.88 0.94
CA LYS A 81 2.43 2.17 -0.49
C LYS A 81 3.49 1.53 -1.36
N ASN A 82 3.09 1.23 -2.60
CA ASN A 82 3.97 0.71 -3.65
C ASN A 82 4.71 -0.58 -3.24
N LEU A 83 4.11 -1.41 -2.39
CA LEU A 83 4.73 -2.67 -1.97
C LEU A 83 4.86 -3.61 -3.17
N LYS A 84 6.10 -3.89 -3.57
CA LYS A 84 6.46 -4.86 -4.60
C LYS A 84 6.97 -6.12 -3.92
N LEU A 85 6.07 -7.07 -3.68
CA LEU A 85 6.47 -8.42 -3.32
C LEU A 85 7.01 -9.09 -4.59
N LYS A 86 8.27 -9.55 -4.56
CA LYS A 86 8.86 -10.38 -5.62
C LYS A 86 8.51 -11.84 -5.40
#